data_AF-A0A7C4GK61-F1
#
_entry.id   AF-A0A7C4GK61-F1
#
_cell.length_a   1.000
_cell.length_b   1.000
_cell.length_c   1.000
_cell.angle_alpha   90.00
_cell.angle_beta   90.00
_cell.angle_gamma   90.00
#
_symmetry.space_group_name_H-M   'P 1'
#
loop_
_entity.id
_entity.type
_entity.pdbx_description
1 polymer ?
#
loop_
_entity_poly.entity_id
_entity_poly.type
_entity_poly.pdbx_seq_one_letter_code
_entity_poly.pdbx_strand_id
1 'polypeptide(L)'
;MLIGVDGTRNGWIYCFYEPGNDLEFYLYPRFTVPDIDFRSMLVDIPIGLPSSELRECDQLARKMLKSKASTVFTVPVREAVYSALTL
;
A
#
# COMPACT_ATOMS: atom_id res chain seq x y z
N MET A 1 11.20 -4.30 -17.52
CA MET A 1 9.87 -4.22 -16.87
C MET A 1 9.88 -3.38 -15.60
N LEU A 2 8.84 -2.59 -15.40
CA LEU A 2 8.48 -1.88 -14.17
C LEU A 2 7.12 -2.40 -13.67
N ILE A 3 6.94 -2.45 -12.35
CA ILE A 3 5.71 -2.95 -11.74
C ILE A 3 5.15 -1.89 -10.78
N GLY A 4 3.92 -1.45 -11.00
CA GLY A 4 3.17 -0.65 -10.03
C GLY A 4 2.20 -1.54 -9.24
N VAL A 5 2.12 -1.36 -7.93
CA VAL A 5 1.29 -2.20 -7.05
C VAL A 5 0.51 -1.32 -6.08
N ASP A 6 -0.79 -1.60 -5.95
CA ASP A 6 -1.66 -0.92 -4.98
C ASP A 6 -2.66 -1.90 -4.33
N GLY A 7 -3.07 -1.58 -3.11
CA GLY A 7 -4.04 -2.33 -2.32
C GLY A 7 -5.48 -2.00 -2.71
N THR A 8 -6.33 -3.02 -2.76
CA THR A 8 -7.76 -2.89 -3.00
C THR A 8 -8.56 -3.66 -1.95
N ARG A 9 -9.88 -3.46 -1.92
CA ARG A 9 -10.76 -4.26 -1.06
C ARG A 9 -10.66 -5.77 -1.33
N ASN A 10 -10.29 -6.17 -2.55
CA ASN A 10 -10.31 -7.56 -3.00
C ASN A 10 -8.91 -8.16 -3.20
N GLY A 11 -7.86 -7.56 -2.61
CA GLY A 11 -6.48 -7.98 -2.78
C GLY A 11 -5.61 -6.86 -3.34
N TRP A 12 -4.67 -7.19 -4.22
CA TRP A 12 -3.63 -6.31 -4.71
C TRP A 12 -3.63 -6.28 -6.23
N ILE A 13 -3.70 -5.08 -6.80
CA ILE A 13 -3.62 -4.88 -8.24
C ILE A 13 -2.19 -4.58 -8.65
N TYR A 14 -1.74 -5.25 -9.69
CA TYR A 14 -0.41 -5.11 -10.28
C TYR A 14 -0.57 -4.54 -11.68
N CYS A 15 0.22 -3.54 -11.99
CA CYS A 15 0.35 -2.94 -13.32
C CYS A 15 1.76 -3.23 -13.82
N PHE A 16 1.89 -4.05 -14.86
CA PHE A 16 3.16 -4.36 -15.50
C PHE A 16 3.35 -3.42 -16.69
N TYR A 17 4.54 -2.83 -16.76
CA TYR A 17 4.92 -1.89 -17.81
C TYR A 17 6.28 -2.24 -18.41
N GLU A 18 6.29 -2.43 -19.72
CA GLU A 18 7.49 -2.53 -20.54
C GLU A 18 7.43 -1.38 -21.56
N PRO A 19 8.50 -0.57 -21.74
CA PRO A 19 8.49 0.50 -22.73
C PRO A 19 8.15 -0.01 -24.13
N GLY A 20 7.11 0.55 -24.74
CA GLY A 20 6.64 0.16 -26.07
C GLY A 20 5.53 -0.90 -26.09
N ASN A 21 5.15 -1.44 -24.93
CA ASN A 21 4.01 -2.35 -24.79
C ASN A 21 2.84 -1.66 -24.08
N ASP A 22 1.65 -2.26 -24.20
CA ASP A 22 0.48 -1.88 -23.41
C ASP A 22 0.68 -2.21 -21.92
N LEU A 23 -0.10 -1.56 -21.07
CA LEU A 23 -0.14 -1.86 -19.64
C LEU A 23 -0.94 -3.14 -19.39
N GLU A 24 -0.37 -4.06 -18.63
CA GLU A 24 -1.05 -5.28 -18.21
C GLU A 24 -1.44 -5.21 -16.73
N PHE A 25 -2.69 -5.59 -16.42
CA PHE A 25 -3.22 -5.53 -15.07
C PHE A 25 -3.63 -6.91 -14.54
N TYR A 26 -3.19 -7.22 -13.33
CA TYR A 26 -3.52 -8.48 -12.66
C TYR A 26 -3.93 -8.24 -11.21
N LEU A 27 -4.99 -8.93 -10.76
CA LEU A 27 -5.46 -8.87 -9.38
C LEU A 27 -5.05 -10.16 -8.64
N TYR A 28 -4.31 -10.02 -7.55
CA TYR A 28 -3.92 -11.13 -6.68
C TYR A 28 -4.58 -10.99 -5.30
N PRO A 29 -5.07 -12.08 -4.69
CA PRO A 29 -5.73 -12.01 -3.39
C PRO A 29 -4.79 -11.61 -2.24
N ARG A 30 -3.47 -11.79 -2.42
CA ARG A 30 -2.44 -11.47 -1.43
C ARG A 30 -1.27 -10.77 -2.10
N PHE A 31 -0.62 -9.88 -1.35
CA PHE A 31 0.62 -9.25 -1.79
C PHE A 31 1.71 -10.32 -1.93
N THR A 32 2.39 -10.30 -3.07
CA THR A 32 3.55 -11.13 -3.35
C THR A 32 4.55 -10.37 -4.23
N VAL A 33 5.82 -10.75 -4.16
CA VAL A 33 6.80 -10.33 -5.16
C VAL A 33 6.80 -11.40 -6.24
N PRO A 34 6.54 -11.07 -7.51
CA PRO A 34 6.52 -12.07 -8.58
C PRO A 34 7.92 -12.62 -8.84
N ASP A 35 8.01 -13.92 -9.11
CA ASP A 35 9.25 -14.63 -9.45
C ASP A 35 9.58 -14.45 -10.94
N ILE A 36 9.86 -13.21 -11.33
CA ILE A 36 10.20 -12.78 -12.69
C ILE A 36 11.30 -11.70 -12.61
N ASP A 37 12.06 -11.53 -13.68
CA ASP A 37 13.04 -10.43 -13.73
C ASP A 37 12.32 -9.09 -13.97
N PHE A 38 12.55 -8.12 -13.09
CA PHE A 38 12.02 -6.77 -13.23
C PHE A 38 13.00 -5.74 -12.66
N ARG A 39 12.98 -4.53 -13.22
CA ARG A 39 13.89 -3.46 -12.82
C ARG A 39 13.51 -2.84 -11.48
N SER A 40 12.22 -2.56 -11.28
CA SER A 40 11.71 -1.95 -10.05
C SER A 40 10.24 -2.26 -9.87
N MET A 41 9.84 -2.42 -8.60
CA MET A 41 8.46 -2.53 -8.17
C MET A 41 8.14 -1.38 -7.20
N LEU A 42 7.12 -0.59 -7.50
CA LEU A 42 6.68 0.53 -6.70
C LEU A 42 5.37 0.16 -6.01
N VAL A 43 5.31 0.34 -4.70
CA VAL A 43 4.14 0.02 -3.88
C VAL A 43 3.77 1.24 -3.05
N ASP A 44 2.51 1.67 -3.12
CA ASP A 44 2.00 2.77 -2.30
C ASP A 44 1.66 2.27 -0.90
N ILE A 45 2.65 2.30 0.00
CA ILE A 45 2.51 1.84 1.38
C ILE A 45 2.91 2.94 2.37
N PRO A 46 2.28 2.99 3.55
CA PRO A 46 2.69 3.92 4.59
C PRO A 46 4.08 3.59 5.13
N ILE A 47 4.86 4.64 5.40
CA ILE A 47 6.19 4.50 5.99
C ILE A 47 6.09 4.47 7.51
N GLY A 48 6.54 3.36 8.10
CA GLY A 48 6.62 3.14 9.53
C GLY A 48 5.26 2.92 10.21
N LEU A 49 5.28 2.29 11.39
CA LEU A 49 4.13 2.12 12.27
C LEU A 49 4.42 2.80 13.60
N PRO A 50 3.48 3.56 14.19
CA PRO A 50 3.66 4.14 15.51
C PRO A 50 3.73 3.04 16.60
N SER A 51 4.43 3.33 17.69
CA SER A 51 4.63 2.38 18.78
C SER A 51 3.43 2.25 19.71
N SER A 52 2.77 3.36 20.05
CA SER A 52 1.74 3.39 21.09
C SER A 52 0.42 3.99 20.63
N GLU A 53 0.45 5.16 19.98
CA GLU A 53 -0.74 5.94 19.62
C GLU A 53 -0.77 6.29 18.14
N LEU A 54 -1.96 6.59 17.62
CA LEU A 54 -2.09 7.14 16.27
C LEU A 54 -1.30 8.45 16.14
N ARG A 55 -0.71 8.69 14.97
CA ARG A 55 0.03 9.93 14.71
C ARG A 55 -0.95 11.11 14.69
N GLU A 56 -0.74 12.07 15.57
CA GLU A 56 -1.55 13.29 15.63
C GLU A 56 -1.48 14.06 14.30
N CYS A 57 -0.31 14.10 13.65
CA CYS A 57 -0.15 14.77 12.36
C CYS A 57 -1.05 14.17 11.27
N ASP A 58 -1.25 12.85 11.22
CA ASP A 58 -2.16 12.20 10.26
C ASP A 58 -3.61 12.64 10.53
N GLN A 59 -4.01 12.69 11.79
CA GLN A 59 -5.36 13.12 12.18
C GLN A 59 -5.63 14.58 11.80
N LEU A 60 -4.67 15.46 12.08
CA LEU A 60 -4.76 16.88 11.73
C LEU A 60 -4.77 17.09 10.21
N ALA A 61 -3.89 16.41 9.48
CA ALA A 61 -3.83 16.47 8.02
C ALA A 61 -5.16 16.05 7.38
N ARG A 62 -5.80 14.97 7.88
CA ARG A 62 -7.13 14.54 7.40
C ARG A 62 -8.21 15.59 7.61
N LYS A 63 -8.23 16.24 8.77
CA LYS A 63 -9.17 17.35 9.07
C LYS A 63 -8.96 18.52 8.10
N MET A 64 -7.71 18.85 7.76
CA MET A 64 -7.37 19.93 6.84
C MET A 64 -7.73 19.61 5.38
N LEU A 65 -7.49 18.38 4.92
CA LEU A 65 -7.63 17.97 3.53
C LEU A 65 -9.08 17.72 3.07
N LYS A 66 -10.04 17.61 3.99
CA LYS A 66 -11.48 17.47 3.71
C LYS A 66 -11.78 16.34 2.72
N SER A 67 -12.17 16.67 1.48
CA SER A 67 -12.49 15.69 0.42
C SER A 67 -11.30 14.84 -0.01
N LYS A 68 -10.07 15.24 0.35
CA LYS A 68 -8.83 14.49 0.10
C LYS A 68 -8.29 13.78 1.35
N ALA A 69 -9.08 13.65 2.42
CA ALA A 69 -8.61 12.98 3.64
C ALA A 69 -8.14 11.53 3.37
N SER A 70 -8.67 10.87 2.34
CA SER A 70 -8.24 9.53 1.93
C SER A 70 -6.81 9.44 1.42
N THR A 71 -6.16 10.55 1.07
CA THR A 71 -4.74 10.56 0.64
C THR A 71 -3.76 10.53 1.81
N VAL A 72 -4.26 10.55 3.04
CA VAL A 72 -3.45 10.37 4.26
C VAL A 72 -3.65 8.94 4.74
N PHE A 73 -2.57 8.15 4.66
CA PHE A 73 -2.53 6.79 5.17
C PHE A 73 -2.53 6.78 6.70
N THR A 74 -3.69 6.62 7.32
CA THR A 74 -3.78 6.37 8.75
C THR A 74 -3.36 4.93 9.03
N VAL A 75 -2.22 4.76 9.70
CA VAL A 75 -1.69 3.44 10.07
C VAL A 75 -2.12 2.99 11.45
N PRO A 76 -2.35 1.67 11.64
CA PRO A 76 -2.50 1.10 12.98
C PRO A 76 -1.20 1.22 13.77
N VAL A 77 -1.32 1.16 15.10
CA VAL A 77 -0.16 0.97 15.97
C VAL A 77 0.47 -0.39 15.72
N ARG A 78 1.78 -0.49 15.92
CA ARG A 78 2.57 -1.68 15.60
C ARG A 78 2.01 -2.95 16.24
N GLU A 79 1.57 -2.86 17.49
CA GLU A 79 0.99 -3.99 18.22
C GLU A 79 -0.30 -4.52 17.58
N ALA A 80 -1.16 -3.64 17.05
CA ALA A 80 -2.40 -4.04 16.39
C ALA A 80 -2.12 -4.89 15.13
N VAL A 81 -1.07 -4.57 14.36
CA VAL A 81 -0.67 -5.37 13.19
C VAL A 81 -0.24 -6.78 13.59
N TYR A 82 0.55 -6.90 14.66
CA TYR A 82 1.08 -8.20 15.09
C TYR A 82 0.11 -9.00 15.95
N SER A 83 -0.95 -8.39 16.49
CA SER A 83 -1.97 -9.08 17.28
C SER A 83 -2.69 -10.20 16.50
N ALA A 84 -2.79 -10.06 15.18
CA ALA A 84 -3.43 -11.04 14.31
C ALA A 84 -2.58 -12.29 14.01
N LEU A 85 -1.29 -12.30 14.41
CA LEU A 85 -0.40 -13.47 14.27
C LEU A 85 -0.51 -14.45 15.45
N THR A 86 -1.39 -14.19 16.41
CA THR A 86 -1.55 -14.99 17.65
C THR A 86 -2.84 -15.81 17.68
N LEU A 87 -3.56 -15.91 16.56
CA LEU A 87 -4.74 -16.78 16.36
C LEU A 87 -4.39 -17.93 15.41
#